data_AF-A0A830B1T0-F1
#
_entry.id   AF-A0A830B1T0-F1
#
_cell.length_a   1.000
_cell.length_b   1.000
_cell.length_c   1.000
_cell.angle_alpha   90.00
_cell.angle_beta   90.00
_cell.angle_gamma   90.00
#
_symmetry.space_group_name_H-M   'P 1'
#
loop_
_entity.id
_entity.type
_entity.pdbx_description
1 polymer ?
#
loop_
_entity_poly.entity_id
_entity_poly.type
_entity_poly.pdbx_seq_one_letter_code
_entity_poly.pdbx_strand_id
1 'polypeptide(L)'
;MEAPNRKAMVNPIARYQTLKLKESLSKPSLYLFACKELSFLLKNAYSKSPKNLQSIIFQETLFAFSLLPEFQTQSAISAANSLLQSAEFALPKQKRALAVTEHKHAVVASKRKSKTNLEEQGLNLLPQDILMHIFSFLDVQSLVSASAVCRSWNGVASERRLWKLLYASFFSNSENVTMHYGFKIHGVSKNEDMIHSLDDEGAGIGIDWKCACKTAFKGGGLLSDSSSDSDSDSEDASIFKLWAYPKQIV
;
A
#
# COMPACT_ATOMS: atom_id res chain seq x y z
N MET A 1 -6.59 -37.51 -38.62
CA MET A 1 -6.04 -37.94 -37.32
C MET A 1 -4.55 -38.15 -37.50
N GLU A 2 -3.77 -37.10 -37.26
CA GLU A 2 -2.33 -37.10 -37.52
C GLU A 2 -1.61 -37.35 -36.21
N ALA A 3 -0.97 -38.52 -36.09
CA ALA A 3 -0.27 -38.92 -34.88
C ALA A 3 0.93 -37.98 -34.64
N PRO A 4 1.09 -37.38 -33.45
CA PRO A 4 2.24 -36.51 -33.19
C PRO A 4 3.52 -37.35 -33.06
N ASN A 5 4.25 -37.40 -34.18
CA ASN A 5 5.70 -37.48 -34.38
C ASN A 5 6.55 -38.01 -33.20
N ARG A 6 6.89 -39.31 -33.24
CA ARG A 6 7.81 -40.00 -32.30
C ARG A 6 9.20 -39.37 -32.18
N LYS A 7 9.61 -38.47 -33.10
CA LYS A 7 10.90 -37.76 -33.02
C LYS A 7 10.95 -36.68 -31.92
N ALA A 8 9.80 -36.17 -31.45
CA ALA A 8 9.75 -35.21 -30.35
C ALA A 8 10.24 -35.81 -29.01
N MET A 9 10.18 -37.13 -28.87
CA MET A 9 10.59 -37.85 -27.66
C MET A 9 12.12 -37.89 -27.46
N VAL A 10 12.91 -37.65 -28.52
CA VAL A 10 14.39 -37.74 -28.49
C VAL A 10 15.07 -36.38 -28.32
N ASN A 11 14.39 -35.27 -28.66
CA ASN A 11 14.97 -33.93 -28.53
C ASN A 11 14.49 -33.24 -27.22
N PRO A 12 15.35 -33.12 -26.19
CA PRO A 12 14.96 -32.52 -24.92
C PRO A 12 14.57 -31.04 -25.05
N ILE A 13 15.08 -30.33 -26.06
CA ILE A 13 14.72 -28.93 -26.34
C ILE A 13 13.31 -28.85 -26.90
N ALA A 14 12.97 -29.70 -27.88
CA ALA A 14 11.63 -29.72 -28.47
C ALA A 14 10.57 -30.06 -27.41
N ARG A 15 10.88 -31.04 -26.53
CA ARG A 15 10.01 -31.38 -25.39
C ARG A 15 9.87 -30.21 -24.42
N TYR A 16 10.95 -29.51 -24.08
CA TYR A 16 10.85 -28.31 -23.24
C TYR A 16 9.96 -27.22 -23.87
N GLN A 17 10.12 -26.97 -25.17
CA GLN A 17 9.35 -25.96 -25.89
C GLN A 17 7.83 -26.25 -25.90
N THR A 18 7.41 -27.52 -25.84
CA THR A 18 5.98 -27.85 -25.71
C THR A 18 5.34 -27.33 -24.42
N LEU A 19 6.12 -27.06 -23.38
CA LEU A 19 5.63 -26.51 -22.11
C LEU A 19 5.23 -25.03 -22.22
N LYS A 20 5.70 -24.31 -23.25
CA LYS A 20 5.37 -22.90 -23.51
C LYS A 20 5.51 -22.02 -22.27
N LEU A 21 6.56 -22.24 -21.49
CA LEU A 21 6.77 -21.58 -20.20
C LEU A 21 6.96 -20.06 -20.36
N LYS A 22 7.73 -19.61 -21.36
CA LYS A 22 7.85 -18.18 -21.68
C LYS A 22 6.51 -17.48 -21.96
N GLU A 23 5.62 -18.13 -22.73
CA GLU A 23 4.28 -17.60 -23.01
C GLU A 23 3.42 -17.56 -21.74
N SER A 24 3.55 -18.58 -20.89
CA SER A 24 2.84 -18.69 -19.61
C SER A 24 3.32 -17.65 -18.59
N LEU A 25 4.64 -17.37 -18.54
CA LEU A 25 5.22 -16.32 -17.70
C LEU A 25 4.68 -14.94 -18.04
N SER A 26 4.42 -14.69 -19.32
CA SER A 26 3.91 -13.39 -19.79
C SER A 26 2.44 -13.15 -19.40
N LYS A 27 1.74 -14.17 -18.88
CA LYS A 27 0.33 -14.09 -18.50
C LYS A 27 0.21 -14.04 -16.97
N PRO A 28 -0.40 -12.98 -16.39
CA PRO A 28 -0.53 -12.85 -14.93
C PRO A 28 -1.19 -14.08 -14.26
N SER A 29 -2.21 -14.66 -14.90
CA SER A 29 -2.93 -15.83 -14.39
C SER A 29 -2.11 -17.13 -14.37
N LEU A 30 -1.07 -17.22 -15.21
CA LEU A 30 -0.25 -18.42 -15.35
C LEU A 30 1.16 -18.27 -14.78
N TYR A 31 1.57 -17.04 -14.43
CA TYR A 31 2.89 -16.72 -13.89
C TYR A 31 3.29 -17.64 -12.73
N LEU A 32 2.39 -17.81 -11.75
CA LEU A 32 2.61 -18.67 -10.58
C LEU A 32 2.95 -20.11 -10.97
N PHE A 33 2.21 -20.68 -11.91
CA PHE A 33 2.43 -22.05 -12.38
C PHE A 33 3.75 -22.16 -13.13
N ALA A 34 4.04 -21.20 -14.02
CA ALA A 34 5.29 -21.19 -14.77
C ALA A 34 6.52 -21.05 -13.86
N CYS A 35 6.47 -20.23 -12.80
CA CYS A 35 7.53 -20.14 -11.80
C CYS A 35 7.73 -21.46 -11.04
N LYS A 36 6.64 -22.17 -10.69
CA LYS A 36 6.71 -23.48 -10.04
C LYS A 36 7.34 -24.53 -10.95
N GLU A 37 6.94 -24.57 -12.22
CA GLU A 37 7.51 -25.49 -13.21
C GLU A 37 9.01 -25.21 -13.42
N LEU A 38 9.42 -23.95 -13.58
CA LEU A 38 10.83 -23.59 -13.67
C LEU A 38 11.61 -23.99 -12.41
N SER A 39 11.02 -23.80 -11.22
CA SER A 39 11.62 -24.22 -9.95
C SER A 39 11.87 -25.74 -9.92
N PHE A 40 10.89 -26.52 -10.37
CA PHE A 40 10.98 -27.97 -10.45
C PHE A 40 12.06 -28.40 -11.45
N LEU A 41 12.11 -27.78 -12.64
CA LEU A 41 13.12 -28.07 -13.66
C LEU A 41 14.53 -27.72 -13.20
N LEU A 42 14.70 -26.60 -12.50
CA LEU A 42 15.98 -26.22 -11.90
C LEU A 42 16.47 -27.29 -10.93
N LYS A 43 15.64 -27.70 -9.97
CA LYS A 43 16.00 -28.67 -8.93
C LYS A 43 16.31 -30.06 -9.49
N ASN A 44 15.56 -30.53 -10.49
CA ASN A 44 15.55 -31.94 -10.86
C ASN A 44 16.24 -32.25 -12.20
N ALA A 45 16.26 -31.30 -13.13
CA ALA A 45 16.66 -31.56 -14.52
C ALA A 45 17.83 -30.70 -15.00
N TYR A 46 18.10 -29.54 -14.38
CA TYR A 46 19.08 -28.58 -14.90
C TYR A 46 20.48 -29.16 -15.07
N SER A 47 21.04 -29.80 -14.03
CA SER A 47 22.40 -30.38 -14.09
C SER A 47 22.53 -31.55 -15.07
N LYS A 48 21.43 -32.25 -15.35
CA LYS A 48 21.35 -33.41 -16.26
C LYS A 48 21.05 -33.01 -17.71
N SER A 49 20.68 -31.75 -17.94
CA SER A 49 20.24 -31.25 -19.24
C SER A 49 21.43 -30.82 -20.12
N PRO A 50 21.33 -30.90 -21.46
CA PRO A 50 22.33 -30.34 -22.36
C PRO A 50 22.56 -28.84 -22.16
N LYS A 51 23.77 -28.33 -22.43
CA LYS A 51 24.13 -26.91 -22.23
C LYS A 51 23.17 -25.92 -22.89
N ASN A 52 22.64 -26.26 -24.06
CA ASN A 52 21.66 -25.43 -24.77
C ASN A 52 20.35 -25.31 -23.99
N LEU A 53 19.83 -26.43 -23.47
CA LEU A 53 18.61 -26.44 -22.66
C LEU A 53 18.83 -25.74 -21.31
N GLN A 54 19.99 -25.93 -20.68
CA GLN A 54 20.38 -25.17 -19.49
C GLN A 54 20.39 -23.66 -19.75
N SER A 55 20.85 -23.24 -20.92
CA SER A 55 20.83 -21.83 -21.32
C SER A 55 19.40 -21.29 -21.41
N ILE A 56 18.49 -22.04 -22.05
CA ILE A 56 17.08 -21.65 -22.18
C ILE A 56 16.40 -21.56 -20.81
N ILE A 57 16.51 -22.59 -19.97
CA ILE A 57 15.92 -22.60 -18.62
C ILE A 57 16.45 -21.42 -17.80
N PHE A 58 17.75 -21.14 -17.91
CA PHE A 58 18.36 -20.00 -17.22
C PHE A 58 17.81 -18.66 -17.74
N GLN A 59 17.70 -18.46 -19.06
CA GLN A 59 17.12 -17.26 -19.64
C GLN A 59 15.66 -17.06 -19.22
N GLU A 60 14.85 -18.11 -19.23
CA GLU A 60 13.45 -18.02 -18.77
C GLU A 60 13.34 -17.77 -17.27
N THR A 61 14.31 -18.22 -16.46
CA THR A 61 14.40 -17.87 -15.04
C THR A 61 14.65 -16.37 -14.84
N LEU A 62 15.59 -15.79 -15.60
CA LEU A 62 15.84 -14.34 -15.55
C LEU A 62 14.62 -13.55 -16.04
N PHE A 63 14.00 -14.02 -17.12
CA PHE A 63 12.78 -13.41 -17.65
C PHE A 63 11.65 -13.41 -16.62
N ALA A 64 11.45 -14.52 -15.89
CA ALA A 64 10.47 -14.59 -14.82
C ALA A 64 10.70 -13.54 -13.71
N PHE A 65 11.95 -13.25 -13.36
CA PHE A 65 12.27 -12.18 -12.40
C PHE A 65 12.01 -10.80 -12.98
N SER A 66 12.41 -10.54 -14.23
CA SER A 66 12.18 -9.25 -14.89
C SER A 66 10.71 -8.86 -14.99
N LEU A 67 9.80 -9.85 -15.02
CA LEU A 67 8.35 -9.66 -15.08
C LEU A 67 7.69 -9.40 -13.71
N LEU A 68 8.40 -9.62 -12.60
CA LEU A 68 7.84 -9.46 -11.25
C LEU A 68 7.22 -8.07 -10.98
N PRO A 69 7.78 -6.93 -11.45
CA PRO A 69 7.17 -5.61 -11.30
C PRO A 69 5.80 -5.47 -11.99
N GLU A 70 5.51 -6.31 -12.98
CA GLU A 70 4.22 -6.33 -13.66
C GLU A 70 3.15 -7.07 -12.84
N PHE A 71 3.57 -7.97 -11.95
CA PHE A 71 2.68 -8.83 -11.17
C PHE A 71 2.82 -8.55 -9.67
N GLN A 72 2.28 -7.41 -9.22
CA GLN A 72 2.39 -6.89 -7.84
C GLN A 72 1.52 -7.65 -6.80
N THR A 73 1.31 -8.95 -6.97
CA THR A 73 0.57 -9.76 -5.99
C THR A 73 1.53 -10.45 -5.03
N GLN A 74 1.09 -10.63 -3.78
CA GLN A 74 1.86 -11.38 -2.79
C GLN A 74 2.15 -12.82 -3.25
N SER A 75 1.23 -13.41 -4.02
CA SER A 75 1.38 -14.74 -4.59
C SER A 75 2.51 -14.83 -5.63
N ALA A 76 2.63 -13.84 -6.51
CA ALA A 76 3.69 -13.75 -7.51
C ALA A 76 5.05 -13.53 -6.85
N ILE A 77 5.13 -12.68 -5.83
CA ILE A 77 6.34 -12.46 -5.04
C ILE A 77 6.80 -13.75 -4.36
N SER A 78 5.88 -14.49 -3.75
CA SER A 78 6.19 -15.79 -3.12
C SER A 78 6.69 -16.82 -4.14
N ALA A 79 6.06 -16.88 -5.31
CA ALA A 79 6.49 -17.75 -6.42
C ALA A 79 7.90 -17.41 -6.91
N ALA A 80 8.20 -16.14 -7.10
CA ALA A 80 9.51 -15.65 -7.53
C ALA A 80 10.58 -15.95 -6.47
N ASN A 81 10.30 -15.78 -5.18
CA ASN A 81 11.21 -16.16 -4.10
C ASN A 81 11.49 -17.67 -4.09
N SER A 82 10.46 -18.50 -4.28
CA SER A 82 10.62 -19.97 -4.38
C SER A 82 11.46 -20.39 -5.60
N LEU A 83 11.29 -19.66 -6.71
CA LEU A 83 12.12 -19.82 -7.90
C LEU A 83 13.57 -19.42 -7.66
N LEU A 84 13.80 -18.31 -6.94
CA LEU A 84 15.14 -17.89 -6.54
C LEU A 84 15.85 -18.94 -5.69
N GLN A 85 15.18 -19.48 -4.66
CA GLN A 85 15.76 -20.56 -3.84
C GLN A 85 16.15 -21.78 -4.67
N SER A 86 15.30 -22.14 -5.63
CA SER A 86 15.56 -23.26 -6.56
C SER A 86 16.75 -22.96 -7.48
N ALA A 87 16.88 -21.71 -7.92
CA ALA A 87 18.01 -21.23 -8.72
C ALA A 87 19.31 -21.20 -7.91
N GLU A 88 19.28 -20.77 -6.65
CA GLU A 88 20.46 -20.77 -5.79
C GLU A 88 20.99 -22.17 -5.50
N PHE A 89 20.09 -23.14 -5.37
CA PHE A 89 20.44 -24.54 -5.15
C PHE A 89 21.02 -25.20 -6.42
N ALA A 90 20.44 -24.94 -7.59
CA ALA A 90 20.76 -25.69 -8.81
C ALA A 90 21.76 -25.01 -9.75
N LEU A 91 21.92 -23.69 -9.70
CA LEU A 91 22.74 -22.96 -10.67
C LEU A 91 24.22 -22.86 -10.25
N PRO A 92 25.16 -22.93 -11.22
CA PRO A 92 26.57 -22.63 -10.97
C PRO A 92 26.80 -21.20 -10.48
N LYS A 93 27.91 -20.97 -9.75
CA LYS A 93 28.26 -19.70 -9.07
C LYS A 93 27.97 -18.43 -9.88
N GLN A 94 28.41 -18.39 -11.14
CA GLN A 94 28.20 -17.21 -12.01
C GLN A 94 26.72 -16.97 -12.33
N LYS A 95 25.99 -18.00 -12.76
CA LYS A 95 24.56 -17.92 -13.10
C LYS A 95 23.70 -17.63 -11.88
N ARG A 96 24.04 -18.20 -10.72
CA ARG A 96 23.41 -17.90 -9.45
C ARG A 96 23.55 -16.41 -9.09
N ALA A 97 24.75 -15.85 -9.21
CA ALA A 97 24.98 -14.44 -8.90
C ALA A 97 24.09 -13.54 -9.76
N LEU A 98 24.02 -13.81 -11.08
CA LEU A 98 23.14 -13.09 -12.01
C LEU A 98 21.65 -13.22 -11.67
N ALA A 99 21.19 -14.43 -11.32
CA ALA A 99 19.81 -14.65 -10.90
C ALA A 99 19.45 -13.85 -9.64
N VAL A 100 20.35 -13.80 -8.65
CA VAL A 100 20.17 -13.02 -7.42
C VAL A 100 20.14 -11.52 -7.71
N THR A 101 21.03 -11.01 -8.56
CA THR A 101 21.03 -9.58 -8.92
C THR A 101 19.75 -9.20 -9.64
N GLU A 102 19.32 -9.99 -10.62
CA GLU A 102 18.09 -9.74 -11.38
C GLU A 102 16.85 -9.72 -10.46
N HIS A 103 16.74 -10.72 -9.59
CA HIS A 103 15.66 -10.78 -8.62
C HIS A 103 15.65 -9.56 -7.67
N LYS A 104 16.83 -9.14 -7.17
CA LYS A 104 16.93 -7.94 -6.33
C LYS A 104 16.49 -6.68 -7.07
N HIS A 105 16.93 -6.51 -8.32
CA HIS A 105 16.51 -5.40 -9.16
C HIS A 105 14.99 -5.40 -9.37
N ALA A 106 14.42 -6.56 -9.67
CA ALA A 106 12.98 -6.72 -9.84
C ALA A 106 12.18 -6.44 -8.56
N VAL A 107 12.66 -6.88 -7.39
CA VAL A 107 12.02 -6.55 -6.10
C VAL A 107 12.04 -5.05 -5.82
N VAL A 108 13.17 -4.38 -6.09
CA VAL A 108 13.28 -2.92 -5.93
C VAL A 108 12.36 -2.20 -6.92
N ALA A 109 12.32 -2.61 -8.19
CA ALA A 109 11.43 -2.05 -9.19
C ALA A 109 9.96 -2.25 -8.81
N SER A 110 9.58 -3.42 -8.30
CA SER A 110 8.22 -3.70 -7.81
C SER A 110 7.81 -2.78 -6.66
N LYS A 111 8.70 -2.57 -5.69
CA LYS A 111 8.46 -1.65 -4.56
C LYS A 111 8.33 -0.19 -5.01
N ARG A 112 9.13 0.23 -6.00
CA ARG A 112 9.03 1.58 -6.57
C ARG A 112 7.69 1.75 -7.29
N LYS A 113 7.31 0.78 -8.12
CA LYS A 113 6.06 0.79 -8.88
C LYS A 113 4.83 0.75 -7.98
N SER A 114 4.86 0.04 -6.84
CA SER A 114 3.76 0.09 -5.87
C SER A 114 3.63 1.46 -5.19
N LYS A 115 4.74 2.17 -4.96
CA LYS A 115 4.69 3.53 -4.39
C LYS A 115 4.10 4.53 -5.38
N THR A 116 4.56 4.49 -6.64
CA THR A 116 4.02 5.35 -7.69
C THR A 116 2.58 4.99 -8.02
N ASN A 117 2.22 3.71 -8.10
CA ASN A 117 0.81 3.30 -8.28
C ASN A 117 -0.06 3.75 -7.10
N LEU A 118 0.40 3.76 -5.85
CA LEU A 118 -0.41 4.31 -4.75
C LEU A 118 -0.62 5.84 -4.85
N GLU A 119 0.30 6.53 -5.51
CA GLU A 119 0.20 7.96 -5.80
C GLU A 119 -0.63 8.24 -7.07
N GLU A 120 -0.63 7.33 -8.05
CA GLU A 120 -1.24 7.48 -9.38
C GLU A 120 -2.62 6.79 -9.49
N GLN A 121 -2.74 5.55 -8.97
CA GLN A 121 -4.00 4.99 -8.48
C GLN A 121 -4.23 5.59 -7.11
N GLY A 122 -4.68 6.84 -7.10
CA GLY A 122 -5.62 7.26 -6.07
C GLY A 122 -6.65 6.13 -5.98
N LEU A 123 -6.54 5.30 -4.93
CA LEU A 123 -7.64 4.48 -4.45
C LEU A 123 -8.87 5.34 -4.62
N ASN A 124 -9.97 4.83 -5.19
CA ASN A 124 -11.23 5.55 -5.43
C ASN A 124 -11.80 6.17 -4.13
N LEU A 125 -11.08 7.12 -3.57
CA LEU A 125 -11.23 7.87 -2.36
C LEU A 125 -11.84 9.15 -2.85
N LEU A 126 -12.91 9.55 -2.18
CA LEU A 126 -13.49 10.86 -2.35
C LEU A 126 -12.36 11.91 -2.36
N PRO A 127 -12.37 12.88 -3.29
CA PRO A 127 -11.45 14.00 -3.27
C PRO A 127 -11.33 14.57 -1.86
N GLN A 128 -10.11 15.00 -1.50
CA GLN A 128 -9.79 15.52 -0.18
C GLN A 128 -10.83 16.54 0.32
N ASP A 129 -11.34 17.37 -0.58
CA ASP A 129 -12.35 18.38 -0.29
C ASP A 129 -13.70 17.78 0.15
N ILE A 130 -14.13 16.68 -0.47
CA ILE A 130 -15.38 16.01 -0.09
C ILE A 130 -15.20 15.28 1.24
N LEU A 131 -14.04 14.67 1.48
CA LEU A 131 -13.74 14.05 2.76
C LEU A 131 -13.66 15.09 3.89
N MET A 132 -13.11 16.27 3.61
CA MET A 132 -13.11 17.41 4.52
C MET A 132 -14.52 17.91 4.83
N HIS A 133 -15.38 17.96 3.82
CA HIS A 133 -16.80 18.30 4.00
C HIS A 133 -17.52 17.28 4.87
N ILE A 134 -17.33 15.98 4.63
CA ILE A 134 -17.90 14.92 5.48
C ILE A 134 -17.41 15.07 6.92
N PHE A 135 -16.11 15.31 7.11
CA PHE A 135 -15.51 15.44 8.44
C PHE A 135 -15.96 16.71 9.18
N SER A 136 -16.42 17.74 8.47
CA SER A 136 -17.00 18.94 9.08
C SER A 136 -18.29 18.68 9.87
N PHE A 137 -18.96 17.56 9.61
CA PHE A 137 -20.14 17.13 10.36
C PHE A 137 -19.84 16.19 11.53
N LEU A 138 -18.58 15.76 11.70
CA LEU A 138 -18.19 14.87 12.79
C LEU A 138 -17.97 15.67 14.08
N ASP A 139 -18.38 15.09 15.20
CA ASP A 139 -18.01 15.60 16.52
C ASP A 139 -16.51 15.37 16.79
N VAL A 140 -15.98 16.00 17.83
CA VAL A 140 -14.55 15.92 18.16
C VAL A 140 -14.11 14.46 18.38
N GLN A 141 -14.93 13.62 19.00
CA GLN A 141 -14.58 12.24 19.27
C GLN A 141 -14.56 11.38 18.00
N SER A 142 -15.56 11.53 17.13
CA SER A 142 -15.58 10.81 15.84
C SER A 142 -14.47 11.31 14.91
N LEU A 143 -14.11 12.60 14.96
CA LEU A 143 -13.02 13.14 14.15
C LEU A 143 -11.65 12.63 14.61
N VAL A 144 -11.43 12.50 15.93
CA VAL A 144 -10.22 11.86 16.46
C VAL A 144 -10.16 10.39 16.05
N SER A 145 -11.28 9.68 16.14
CA SER A 145 -11.39 8.28 15.69
C SER A 145 -11.10 8.15 14.19
N ALA A 146 -11.65 9.04 13.35
CA ALA A 146 -11.39 9.09 11.92
C ALA A 146 -9.90 9.31 11.61
N SER A 147 -9.20 10.12 12.41
CA SER A 147 -7.75 10.34 12.25
C SER A 147 -6.90 9.08 12.49
N ALA A 148 -7.42 8.07 13.18
CA ALA A 148 -6.73 6.82 13.45
C ALA A 148 -6.96 5.74 12.38
N VAL A 149 -7.88 5.95 11.43
CA VAL A 149 -8.26 4.93 10.42
C VAL A 149 -7.16 4.68 9.40
N CYS A 150 -6.66 5.73 8.75
CA CYS A 150 -5.60 5.62 7.75
C CYS A 150 -4.82 6.93 7.58
N ARG A 151 -3.71 6.89 6.82
CA ARG A 151 -2.85 8.08 6.60
C ARG A 151 -3.57 9.23 5.89
N SER A 152 -4.44 8.92 4.92
CA SER A 152 -5.22 9.94 4.19
C SER A 152 -6.24 10.62 5.12
N TRP A 153 -7.02 9.83 5.85
CA TRP A 153 -8.00 10.35 6.81
C TRP A 153 -7.35 11.16 7.94
N ASN A 154 -6.18 10.73 8.43
CA ASN A 154 -5.40 11.50 9.40
C ASN A 154 -5.01 12.89 8.86
N GLY A 155 -4.64 12.98 7.58
CA GLY A 155 -4.34 14.25 6.92
C GLY A 155 -5.54 15.20 6.97
N VAL A 156 -6.71 14.73 6.52
CA VAL A 156 -7.96 15.50 6.52
C VAL A 156 -8.40 15.88 7.94
N ALA A 157 -8.41 14.91 8.86
CA ALA A 157 -8.83 15.09 10.24
C ALA A 157 -7.84 15.91 11.08
N SER A 158 -6.69 16.28 10.52
CA SER A 158 -5.72 17.17 11.15
C SER A 158 -5.73 18.58 10.56
N GLU A 159 -6.61 18.86 9.60
CA GLU A 159 -6.71 20.16 8.96
C GLU A 159 -7.08 21.28 9.94
N ARG A 160 -6.26 22.33 9.99
CA ARG A 160 -6.42 23.45 10.92
C ARG A 160 -7.79 24.11 10.80
N ARG A 161 -8.28 24.26 9.57
CA ARG A 161 -9.57 24.92 9.27
C ARG A 161 -10.75 24.15 9.86
N LEU A 162 -10.70 22.83 9.81
CA LEU A 162 -11.72 21.94 10.35
C LEU A 162 -11.86 22.09 11.87
N TRP A 163 -10.72 22.08 12.58
CA TRP A 163 -10.70 22.29 14.03
C TRP A 163 -11.09 23.71 14.43
N LYS A 164 -10.74 24.73 13.63
CA LYS A 164 -11.19 26.12 13.84
C LYS A 164 -12.72 26.23 13.71
N LEU A 165 -13.31 25.58 12.70
CA LEU A 165 -14.77 25.54 12.49
C LEU A 165 -15.49 24.85 13.65
N LEU A 166 -15.01 23.67 14.07
CA LEU A 166 -15.57 22.96 15.22
C LEU A 166 -15.46 23.80 16.50
N TYR A 167 -14.30 24.39 16.76
CA TYR A 167 -14.12 25.27 17.92
C TYR A 167 -15.11 26.45 17.93
N ALA A 168 -15.24 27.15 16.80
CA ALA A 168 -16.20 28.23 16.66
C ALA A 168 -17.64 27.74 16.86
N SER A 169 -18.01 26.58 16.29
CA SER A 169 -19.35 26.03 16.45
C SER A 169 -19.70 25.65 17.90
N PHE A 170 -18.73 25.22 18.71
CA PHE A 170 -18.97 24.77 20.08
C PHE A 170 -18.80 25.89 21.12
N PHE A 171 -17.93 26.87 20.87
CA PHE A 171 -17.57 27.90 21.83
C PHE A 171 -18.00 29.32 21.44
N SER A 172 -18.46 29.57 20.21
CA SER A 172 -19.10 30.83 19.84
C SER A 172 -20.61 30.73 20.12
N ASN A 173 -21.05 31.41 21.18
CA ASN A 173 -22.47 31.60 21.47
C ASN A 173 -23.16 32.30 20.29
N SER A 174 -24.39 31.87 20.03
CA SER A 174 -25.25 32.32 18.95
C SER A 174 -25.42 33.83 18.92
N GLU A 175 -24.87 34.49 17.91
CA GLU A 175 -25.52 35.61 17.25
C GLU A 175 -24.87 35.75 15.86
N ASN A 176 -25.69 35.54 14.82
CA ASN A 176 -25.43 35.80 13.40
C ASN A 176 -24.38 34.96 12.63
N VAL A 177 -24.45 33.62 12.70
CA VAL A 177 -23.96 32.78 11.58
C VAL A 177 -25.10 31.95 11.03
N THR A 178 -25.98 32.61 10.27
CA THR A 178 -26.68 31.94 9.18
C THR A 178 -25.60 31.37 8.26
N MET A 179 -25.39 30.06 8.37
CA MET A 179 -24.47 29.26 7.58
C MET A 179 -24.75 29.45 6.08
N HIS A 180 -24.08 30.43 5.47
CA HIS A 180 -23.97 30.52 4.02
C HIS A 180 -22.90 29.51 3.56
N TYR A 181 -23.29 28.22 3.51
CA TYR A 181 -22.51 27.18 2.82
C TYR A 181 -22.50 27.48 1.32
N GLY A 182 -21.66 28.42 0.92
CA GLY A 182 -21.26 28.65 -0.45
C GLY A 182 -19.92 27.99 -0.70
N PHE A 183 -19.91 26.67 -0.89
CA PHE A 183 -18.80 26.00 -1.57
C PHE A 183 -18.81 26.51 -3.02
N LYS A 184 -18.09 27.61 -3.31
CA LYS A 184 -17.97 28.19 -4.66
C LYS A 184 -17.17 27.23 -5.55
N ILE A 185 -17.86 26.26 -6.15
CA ILE A 185 -17.46 25.75 -7.46
C ILE A 185 -17.78 26.84 -8.48
N HIS A 186 -16.80 27.18 -9.30
CA HIS A 186 -16.84 28.11 -10.44
C HIS A 186 -18.24 28.65 -10.85
N GLY A 187 -18.44 29.97 -10.72
CA GLY A 187 -19.56 30.68 -11.36
C GLY A 187 -20.06 31.93 -10.61
N VAL A 188 -19.44 33.07 -10.90
CA VAL A 188 -20.01 34.44 -10.96
C VAL A 188 -20.97 34.92 -9.84
N SER A 189 -20.45 35.83 -9.00
CA SER A 189 -20.97 37.19 -8.71
C SER A 189 -21.00 37.61 -7.23
N LYS A 190 -20.20 38.64 -6.96
CA LYS A 190 -20.33 39.79 -6.05
C LYS A 190 -21.14 39.68 -4.75
N ASN A 191 -20.39 39.70 -3.66
CA ASN A 191 -20.53 40.61 -2.51
C ASN A 191 -19.35 40.36 -1.56
N GLU A 192 -18.26 41.06 -1.85
CA GLU A 192 -17.19 41.35 -0.89
C GLU A 192 -17.79 42.28 0.20
N ASP A 193 -17.15 42.35 1.38
CA ASP A 193 -17.53 43.20 2.52
C ASP A 193 -18.26 42.52 3.69
N MET A 194 -17.80 41.36 4.17
CA MET A 194 -17.99 41.00 5.60
C MET A 194 -17.08 39.86 6.13
N ILE A 195 -16.00 39.49 5.42
CA ILE A 195 -15.06 38.45 5.88
C ILE A 195 -13.62 38.96 5.75
N HIS A 196 -13.35 40.15 6.31
CA HIS A 196 -12.00 40.74 6.40
C HIS A 196 -11.54 40.98 7.85
N SER A 197 -12.21 40.41 8.85
CA SER A 197 -11.97 40.78 10.27
C SER A 197 -11.27 39.72 11.14
N LEU A 198 -10.70 38.64 10.58
CA LEU A 198 -9.92 37.66 11.38
C LEU A 198 -8.68 37.11 10.67
N ASP A 199 -8.18 37.85 9.68
CA ASP A 199 -6.82 37.69 9.16
C ASP A 199 -6.04 38.95 9.56
N ASP A 200 -5.69 39.05 10.85
CA ASP A 200 -4.61 39.93 11.30
C ASP A 200 -3.34 39.08 11.43
N GLU A 201 -2.47 39.19 10.43
CA GLU A 201 -1.08 38.77 10.51
C GLU A 201 -0.34 39.69 11.51
N GLY A 202 -0.41 39.33 12.79
CA GLY A 202 0.36 39.98 13.85
C GLY A 202 0.95 38.93 14.79
N ALA A 203 2.27 38.71 14.69
CA ALA A 203 3.11 37.85 15.51
C ALA A 203 2.53 37.42 16.90
N GLY A 204 2.30 36.11 17.08
CA GLY A 204 2.05 35.56 18.41
C GLY A 204 1.37 34.19 18.36
N ILE A 205 2.14 33.13 18.57
CA ILE A 205 1.68 31.77 18.94
C ILE A 205 0.49 31.30 18.09
N GLY A 206 0.77 30.73 16.91
CA GLY A 206 -0.28 30.13 16.07
C GLY A 206 -1.06 29.09 16.86
N ILE A 207 -2.28 29.43 17.28
CA ILE A 207 -3.13 28.60 18.12
C ILE A 207 -3.31 27.24 17.44
N ASP A 208 -2.88 26.18 18.11
CA ASP A 208 -3.17 24.81 17.69
C ASP A 208 -4.61 24.48 18.06
N TRP A 209 -5.53 24.80 17.14
CA TRP A 209 -6.97 24.56 17.31
C TRP A 209 -7.30 23.10 17.64
N LYS A 210 -6.48 22.13 17.20
CA LYS A 210 -6.68 20.71 17.51
C LYS A 210 -6.39 20.44 18.98
N CYS A 211 -5.31 21.00 19.52
CA CYS A 211 -5.00 20.92 20.95
C CYS A 211 -6.00 21.73 21.80
N ALA A 212 -6.38 22.93 21.35
CA ALA A 212 -7.36 23.77 22.03
C ALA A 212 -8.72 23.07 22.17
N CYS A 213 -9.25 22.47 21.09
CA CYS A 213 -10.47 21.67 21.14
C CYS A 213 -10.33 20.50 22.10
N LYS A 214 -9.27 19.69 21.97
CA LYS A 214 -9.08 18.52 22.85
C LYS A 214 -9.02 18.89 24.33
N THR A 215 -8.38 20.01 24.66
CA THR A 215 -8.29 20.49 26.04
C THR A 215 -9.64 21.01 26.53
N ALA A 216 -10.37 21.77 25.70
CA ALA A 216 -11.66 22.32 26.08
C ALA A 216 -12.72 21.22 26.31
N PHE A 217 -12.72 20.16 25.49
CA PHE A 217 -13.61 19.01 25.67
C PHE A 217 -13.20 18.09 26.83
N LYS A 218 -11.93 18.04 27.21
CA LYS A 218 -11.48 17.33 28.43
C LYS A 218 -11.76 18.12 29.71
N GLY A 219 -11.82 19.45 29.63
CA GLY A 219 -12.11 20.34 30.76
C GLY A 219 -13.61 20.58 31.00
N GLY A 220 -14.46 20.37 29.99
CA GLY A 220 -15.92 20.44 30.09
C GLY A 220 -16.52 19.16 30.66
N GLY A 221 -16.35 18.93 31.96
CA GLY A 221 -16.97 17.81 32.66
C GLY A 221 -18.49 17.90 32.67
N LEU A 222 -19.14 17.01 31.92
CA LEU A 222 -20.47 16.49 32.29
C LEU A 222 -20.22 15.09 32.87
N LEU A 223 -19.94 15.10 34.18
CA LEU A 223 -19.68 13.94 35.01
C LEU A 223 -20.92 13.03 35.04
N SER A 224 -20.69 11.75 34.81
CA SER A 224 -21.35 10.69 35.57
C SER A 224 -20.28 9.65 35.86
N ASP A 225 -19.44 9.99 36.84
CA ASP A 225 -18.64 9.00 37.56
C ASP A 225 -19.61 8.07 38.30
N SER A 226 -19.54 6.78 37.99
CA SER A 226 -19.98 5.73 38.90
C SER A 226 -18.95 4.63 38.85
N SER A 227 -18.11 4.64 39.88
CA SER A 227 -17.22 3.55 40.26
C SER A 227 -18.05 2.34 40.69
N SER A 228 -17.83 1.19 40.07
CA SER A 228 -18.03 -0.10 40.74
C SER A 228 -17.22 -1.19 40.02
N ASP A 229 -16.36 -1.84 40.79
CA ASP A 229 -15.46 -2.91 40.41
C ASP A 229 -16.20 -4.14 39.87
N SER A 230 -15.66 -4.76 38.84
CA SER A 230 -15.93 -6.18 38.51
C SER A 230 -14.74 -6.76 37.75
N ASP A 231 -13.99 -7.59 38.47
CA ASP A 231 -12.98 -8.48 37.94
C ASP A 231 -13.61 -9.46 36.94
N SER A 232 -13.02 -9.57 35.76
CA SER A 232 -13.20 -10.74 34.90
C SER A 232 -11.94 -10.93 34.05
N ASP A 233 -11.19 -11.95 34.43
CA ASP A 233 -10.14 -12.57 33.63
C ASP A 233 -10.71 -13.03 32.29
N SER A 234 -10.11 -12.56 31.20
CA SER A 234 -10.15 -13.25 29.92
C SER A 234 -8.84 -13.03 29.19
N GLU A 235 -8.00 -14.04 29.27
CA GLU A 235 -6.90 -14.33 28.36
C GLU A 235 -7.35 -14.14 26.91
N ASP A 236 -6.53 -13.44 26.12
CA ASP A 236 -6.21 -13.69 24.69
C ASP A 236 -5.98 -12.37 23.92
N ALA A 237 -4.72 -11.95 23.87
CA ALA A 237 -4.22 -11.06 22.81
C ALA A 237 -2.68 -11.11 22.78
N SER A 238 -2.14 -12.30 22.57
CA SER A 238 -0.80 -12.39 21.97
C SER A 238 -0.88 -11.97 20.51
N ILE A 239 0.17 -11.28 20.05
CA ILE A 239 0.43 -10.80 18.68
C ILE A 239 -0.17 -9.42 18.40
N PHE A 240 0.55 -8.34 18.75
CA PHE A 240 0.77 -7.14 17.90
C PHE A 240 1.86 -6.21 18.46
N LYS A 241 3.02 -6.77 18.86
CA LYS A 241 4.23 -5.98 19.11
C LYS A 241 5.41 -6.62 18.37
N LEU A 242 6.16 -5.76 17.68
CA LEU A 242 7.47 -5.98 17.02
C LEU A 242 7.45 -6.10 15.49
N TRP A 243 7.14 -4.99 14.82
CA TRP A 243 7.94 -4.55 13.67
C TRP A 243 8.47 -3.14 13.92
N ALA A 244 9.51 -3.07 14.76
CA ALA A 244 10.43 -1.94 14.78
C ALA A 244 11.46 -2.14 13.66
N TYR A 245 11.65 -1.09 12.87
CA TYR A 245 12.61 -0.99 11.76
C TYR A 245 14.07 -1.16 12.22
N PRO A 246 14.95 -1.79 11.41
CA PRO A 246 16.39 -1.64 11.59
C PRO A 246 16.85 -0.31 10.96
N LYS A 247 17.43 0.58 11.78
CA LYS A 247 18.35 1.63 11.30
C LYS A 247 19.75 1.03 11.20
N GLN A 248 20.41 1.36 10.09
CA GLN A 248 21.75 0.96 9.71
C GLN A 248 22.85 1.71 10.49
N ILE A 249 23.97 0.99 10.70
CA ILE A 249 25.40 1.37 10.54
C ILE A 249 25.90 2.57 11.38
N VAL A 250 26.83 2.34 12.31
CA VAL A 250 28.31 2.37 12.14
C VAL A 250 28.93 1.36 13.11
#